data_AF-A0A3C0N504-F1
#
_entry.id   AF-A0A3C0N504-F1
#
_cell.length_a   1.000
_cell.length_b   1.000
_cell.length_c   1.000
_cell.angle_alpha   90.00
_cell.angle_beta   90.00
_cell.angle_gamma   90.00
#
_symmetry.space_group_name_H-M   'P 1'
#
loop_
_entity.id
_entity.type
_entity.pdbx_description
1 polymer ?
#
loop_
_entity_poly.entity_id
_entity_poly.type
_entity_poly.pdbx_seq_one_letter_code
_entity_poly.pdbx_strand_id
1 'polypeptide(L)'
;MSDSKPSIAQHYHERTKYDPETIASKNKGLDWARQPLPFKEYKVGAVVDLKPYLQEDLSAFTEEPHKTLQRLSRLLLCSYGLTARLPTTPPLYLRAAPSAGGLYPAEVYLLCRGTPYLQTGIYNYQCRTHSLVHVWEKEVWSVLQEACYWHTVLGITDIAIVVTAVFYRSAWRYEDRAYRRIFLDTGHLLGNIELACAFTDYRPHLIGGFSDEMVNELLYLDPEQEGAIAVIPLADHLELRRKLPPSPTVLASYTDVNYPEVPDGQLLGYLHRSTQINGFRQWNDDEFLDSTQSKEQREDKYNFPFCTKISTTTTPIDWGGVTPEGLRLPALENTILQRRSTRAYNGANLTLEELKAVLDFTYQPQHYIDQKLDGSPDYFVLDLIETFVAVSGVNNLEEGCYYYAPKAQELRQIRFKNFRRELHYLCLGQELGRDAGAVVFHTADLEKAVSKVGDRSYRYLHMDAGHLGQRLNLAAIYLGLGVSGIGGFFDNQVNEVLGIPTDEAVLYITTLGRPKIV
;
A
#
# COMPACT_ATOMS: atom_id res chain seq x y z
N MET A 1 -22.30 -19.27 -22.01
CA MET A 1 -21.06 -18.53 -21.69
C MET A 1 -19.94 -19.51 -21.96
N SER A 2 -18.99 -19.20 -22.85
CA SER A 2 -17.94 -20.18 -23.18
C SER A 2 -17.13 -20.50 -21.93
N ASP A 3 -16.89 -21.78 -21.67
CA ASP A 3 -16.00 -22.31 -20.62
C ASP A 3 -14.53 -21.93 -20.89
N SER A 4 -14.23 -20.62 -20.99
CA SER A 4 -12.85 -20.15 -21.10
C SER A 4 -12.18 -20.30 -19.75
N LYS A 5 -11.04 -20.99 -19.75
CA LYS A 5 -10.19 -21.15 -18.57
C LYS A 5 -9.86 -19.77 -17.96
N PRO A 6 -10.01 -19.58 -16.63
CA PRO A 6 -9.68 -18.31 -15.98
C PRO A 6 -8.21 -17.98 -16.15
N SER A 7 -7.82 -16.70 -16.11
CA SER A 7 -6.42 -16.29 -16.17
C SER A 7 -5.60 -16.77 -14.96
N ILE A 8 -4.26 -16.69 -15.03
CA ILE A 8 -3.40 -17.10 -13.92
C ILE A 8 -3.65 -16.26 -12.66
N ALA A 9 -3.98 -14.97 -12.76
CA ALA A 9 -4.32 -14.14 -11.60
C ALA A 9 -5.63 -14.59 -10.94
N GLN A 10 -6.66 -14.88 -11.73
CA GLN A 10 -7.92 -15.41 -11.23
C GLN A 10 -7.72 -16.80 -10.57
N HIS A 11 -6.94 -17.67 -11.22
CA HIS A 11 -6.59 -18.99 -10.69
C HIS A 11 -5.77 -18.89 -9.39
N TYR A 12 -4.77 -18.01 -9.36
CA TYR A 12 -3.98 -17.73 -8.16
C TYR A 12 -4.88 -17.23 -7.02
N HIS A 13 -5.81 -16.32 -7.32
CA HIS A 13 -6.76 -15.84 -6.34
C HIS A 13 -7.55 -17.02 -5.76
N GLU A 14 -8.17 -17.84 -6.59
CA GLU A 14 -8.94 -19.00 -6.13
C GLU A 14 -8.12 -19.94 -5.23
N ARG A 15 -6.91 -20.32 -5.65
CA ARG A 15 -6.05 -21.24 -4.88
C ARG A 15 -5.56 -20.69 -3.55
N THR A 16 -5.54 -19.36 -3.39
CA THR A 16 -5.03 -18.69 -2.20
C THR A 16 -6.11 -18.22 -1.22
N LYS A 17 -7.38 -18.51 -1.50
CA LYS A 17 -8.48 -18.29 -0.55
C LYS A 17 -8.30 -19.11 0.72
N TYR A 18 -8.94 -18.68 1.81
CA TYR A 18 -9.23 -19.59 2.93
C TYR A 18 -10.62 -20.18 2.75
N ASP A 19 -10.71 -21.49 2.95
CA ASP A 19 -11.97 -22.22 2.93
C ASP A 19 -12.20 -22.82 4.33
N PRO A 20 -13.37 -22.59 4.95
CA PRO A 20 -13.72 -23.17 6.26
C PRO A 20 -13.56 -24.68 6.35
N GLU A 21 -13.84 -25.41 5.26
CA GLU A 21 -13.79 -26.87 5.22
C GLU A 21 -12.34 -27.40 5.19
N THR A 22 -11.41 -26.62 4.63
CA THR A 22 -10.02 -27.07 4.41
C THR A 22 -8.98 -26.40 5.31
N ILE A 23 -9.32 -25.30 5.99
CA ILE A 23 -8.37 -24.53 6.81
C ILE A 23 -7.73 -25.37 7.91
N ALA A 24 -8.50 -26.26 8.54
CA ALA A 24 -7.99 -27.15 9.59
C ALA A 24 -6.96 -28.16 9.05
N SER A 25 -7.20 -28.71 7.86
CA SER A 25 -6.28 -29.67 7.21
C SER A 25 -5.02 -29.03 6.64
N LYS A 26 -5.06 -27.73 6.33
CA LYS A 26 -3.92 -26.99 5.75
C LYS A 26 -3.01 -26.36 6.80
N ASN A 27 -3.33 -26.48 8.08
CA ASN A 27 -2.50 -25.91 9.15
C ASN A 27 -1.22 -26.74 9.34
N LYS A 28 -0.10 -26.24 8.83
CA LYS A 28 1.24 -26.81 9.03
C LYS A 28 1.98 -26.02 10.10
N GLY A 29 2.78 -26.70 10.91
CA GLY A 29 3.71 -26.04 11.83
C GLY A 29 4.74 -25.20 11.06
N LEU A 30 5.11 -24.04 11.62
CA LEU A 30 6.14 -23.19 11.05
C LEU A 30 7.54 -23.76 11.31
N ASP A 31 8.40 -23.74 10.29
CA ASP A 31 9.82 -24.07 10.45
C ASP A 31 10.58 -22.86 11.01
N TRP A 32 10.59 -22.73 12.34
CA TRP A 32 11.26 -21.64 13.05
C TRP A 32 12.78 -21.60 12.83
N ALA A 33 13.41 -22.71 12.45
CA ALA A 33 14.85 -22.74 12.15
C ALA A 33 15.18 -21.97 10.85
N ARG A 34 14.18 -21.76 9.98
CA ARG A 34 14.30 -21.03 8.72
C ARG A 34 13.61 -19.67 8.74
N GLN A 35 13.24 -19.15 9.91
CA GLN A 35 12.63 -17.83 9.98
C GLN A 35 13.59 -16.77 9.40
N PRO A 36 13.17 -16.01 8.37
CA PRO A 36 14.05 -15.07 7.72
C PRO A 36 14.29 -13.83 8.59
N LEU A 37 15.52 -13.31 8.56
CA LEU A 37 15.81 -11.99 9.09
C LEU A 37 15.28 -10.93 8.12
N PRO A 38 14.47 -9.96 8.57
CA PRO A 38 13.85 -8.99 7.68
C PRO A 38 14.79 -7.83 7.31
N PHE A 39 16.10 -8.08 7.18
CA PHE A 39 17.10 -7.07 6.84
C PHE A 39 18.13 -7.68 5.89
N LYS A 40 18.51 -6.95 4.83
CA LYS A 40 19.66 -7.32 3.99
C LYS A 40 20.96 -6.87 4.64
N GLU A 41 22.01 -7.66 4.46
CA GLU A 41 23.37 -7.35 4.91
C GLU A 41 24.28 -7.15 3.73
N TYR A 42 25.04 -6.06 3.76
CA TYR A 42 26.02 -5.71 2.75
C TYR A 42 27.39 -5.71 3.41
N LYS A 43 28.30 -6.54 2.89
CA LYS A 43 29.69 -6.65 3.38
C LYS A 43 30.60 -5.56 2.80
N VAL A 44 30.13 -4.85 1.78
CA VAL A 44 30.83 -3.82 1.02
C VAL A 44 29.88 -2.66 0.74
N GLY A 45 30.43 -1.45 0.60
CA GLY A 45 29.68 -0.23 0.32
C GLY A 45 29.92 0.86 1.36
N ALA A 46 29.97 2.11 0.91
CA ALA A 46 30.08 3.26 1.82
C ALA A 46 28.76 3.45 2.58
N VAL A 47 28.84 3.83 3.86
CA VAL A 47 27.65 4.06 4.70
C VAL A 47 27.43 5.56 4.86
N VAL A 48 26.25 6.03 4.46
CA VAL A 48 25.76 7.38 4.75
C VAL A 48 24.84 7.29 5.97
N ASP A 49 25.28 7.82 7.11
CA ASP A 49 24.48 7.85 8.33
C ASP A 49 23.41 8.96 8.25
N LEU A 50 22.13 8.58 8.34
CA LEU A 50 21.02 9.53 8.26
C LEU A 50 20.57 10.06 9.64
N LYS A 51 21.01 9.43 10.75
CA LYS A 51 20.62 9.82 12.12
C LYS A 51 20.98 11.27 12.49
N PRO A 52 22.17 11.81 12.12
CA PRO A 52 22.52 13.19 12.45
C PRO A 52 21.55 14.23 11.87
N TYR A 53 20.76 13.85 10.87
CA TYR A 53 19.83 14.72 10.17
C TYR A 53 18.38 14.64 10.69
N LEU A 54 18.08 13.78 11.67
CA LEU A 54 16.75 13.68 12.32
C LEU A 54 16.52 14.77 13.41
N GLN A 55 17.17 15.92 13.29
CA GLN A 55 17.04 17.00 14.27
C GLN A 55 15.67 17.68 14.11
N GLU A 56 15.07 18.12 15.23
CA GLU A 56 13.78 18.82 15.23
C GLU A 56 13.88 20.22 14.60
N ASP A 57 14.99 20.92 14.84
CA ASP A 57 15.27 22.24 14.27
C ASP A 57 15.72 22.13 12.80
N LEU A 58 14.86 22.57 11.87
CA LEU A 58 15.18 22.62 10.43
C LEU A 58 16.19 23.72 10.09
N SER A 59 16.41 24.70 10.96
CA SER A 59 17.43 25.74 10.78
C SER A 59 18.83 25.28 11.17
N ALA A 60 18.97 24.11 11.80
CA ALA A 60 20.25 23.53 12.19
C ALA A 60 21.19 23.29 10.99
N PHE A 61 20.64 23.17 9.78
CA PHE A 61 21.39 23.05 8.55
C PHE A 61 21.12 24.23 7.62
N THR A 62 22.12 25.07 7.42
CA THR A 62 22.02 26.25 6.55
C THR A 62 22.44 25.96 5.11
N GLU A 63 23.26 24.93 4.89
CA GLU A 63 23.82 24.54 3.60
C GLU A 63 22.98 23.46 2.87
N GLU A 64 22.83 23.63 1.56
CA GLU A 64 21.94 22.84 0.69
C GLU A 64 22.22 21.31 0.64
N PRO A 65 23.46 20.80 0.83
CA PRO A 65 23.65 19.35 0.96
C PRO A 65 23.01 18.78 2.23
N HIS A 66 23.11 19.50 3.35
CA HIS A 66 22.64 19.02 4.64
C HIS A 66 21.12 19.12 4.80
N LYS A 67 20.48 20.17 4.26
CA LYS A 67 19.02 20.30 4.22
C LYS A 67 18.37 19.16 3.43
N THR A 68 18.98 18.78 2.30
CA THR A 68 18.42 17.70 1.48
C THR A 68 18.56 16.35 2.15
N LEU A 69 19.70 16.08 2.80
CA LEU A 69 19.87 14.88 3.63
C LEU A 69 18.91 14.85 4.83
N GLN A 70 18.55 15.98 5.41
CA GLN A 70 17.49 16.09 6.44
C GLN A 70 16.11 15.72 5.90
N ARG A 71 15.74 16.21 4.72
CA ARG A 71 14.49 15.84 4.03
C ARG A 71 14.45 14.34 3.73
N LEU A 72 15.50 13.79 3.12
CA LEU A 72 15.60 12.36 2.80
C LEU A 72 15.62 11.47 4.05
N SER A 73 16.32 11.89 5.09
CA SER A 73 16.37 11.20 6.38
C SER A 73 14.98 11.04 6.98
N ARG A 74 14.22 12.14 7.10
CA ARG A 74 12.84 12.11 7.60
C ARG A 74 11.89 11.34 6.70
N LEU A 75 12.01 11.48 5.37
CA LEU A 75 11.22 10.73 4.40
C LEU A 75 11.38 9.22 4.64
N LEU A 76 12.62 8.73 4.74
CA LEU A 76 12.90 7.30 4.91
C LEU A 76 12.51 6.77 6.29
N LEU A 77 12.65 7.59 7.35
CA LEU A 77 12.18 7.24 8.69
C LEU A 77 10.65 7.06 8.69
N CYS A 78 9.91 8.04 8.18
CA CYS A 78 8.45 8.04 8.15
C CYS A 78 7.88 7.04 7.13
N SER A 79 8.65 6.69 6.10
CA SER A 79 8.26 5.65 5.14
C SER A 79 8.39 4.25 5.75
N TYR A 80 9.59 3.90 6.22
CA TYR A 80 9.93 2.52 6.55
C TYR A 80 10.90 2.32 7.73
N GLY A 81 11.19 3.37 8.49
CA GLY A 81 12.07 3.30 9.66
C GLY A 81 11.47 2.49 10.82
N LEU A 82 12.34 2.11 11.77
CA LEU A 82 11.93 1.40 12.98
C LEU A 82 11.30 2.38 13.97
N THR A 83 10.11 2.05 14.48
CA THR A 83 9.33 2.94 15.35
C THR A 83 9.00 2.32 16.71
N ALA A 84 9.07 0.99 16.84
CA ALA A 84 8.95 0.30 18.12
C ALA A 84 9.74 -1.00 18.15
N ARG A 85 9.93 -1.54 19.35
CA ARG A 85 10.56 -2.84 19.59
C ARG A 85 9.68 -3.65 20.53
N LEU A 86 9.33 -4.87 20.12
CA LEU A 86 8.61 -5.82 20.95
C LEU A 86 9.60 -6.81 21.61
N PRO A 87 9.36 -7.20 22.88
CA PRO A 87 10.22 -8.10 23.63
C PRO A 87 9.97 -9.58 23.24
N THR A 88 10.39 -9.96 22.03
CA THR A 88 10.44 -11.36 21.55
C THR A 88 11.88 -11.88 21.50
N THR A 89 12.08 -13.16 21.22
CA THR A 89 13.42 -13.76 21.03
C THR A 89 13.52 -14.40 19.63
N PRO A 90 14.28 -13.79 18.68
CA PRO A 90 14.93 -12.48 18.74
C PRO A 90 13.92 -11.31 18.80
N PRO A 91 14.33 -10.08 19.19
CA PRO A 91 13.42 -8.94 19.29
C PRO A 91 12.81 -8.57 17.94
N LEU A 92 11.50 -8.36 17.92
CA LEU A 92 10.78 -7.90 16.74
C LEU A 92 10.77 -6.38 16.70
N TYR A 93 11.34 -5.81 15.66
CA TYR A 93 11.30 -4.38 15.40
C TYR A 93 10.11 -4.04 14.52
N LEU A 94 9.26 -3.15 15.00
CA LEU A 94 8.12 -2.64 14.25
C LEU A 94 8.52 -1.42 13.42
N ARG A 95 7.91 -1.27 12.24
CA ARG A 95 8.20 -0.18 11.30
C ARG A 95 7.05 0.82 11.23
N ALA A 96 7.34 1.98 10.63
CA ALA A 96 6.33 2.96 10.25
C ALA A 96 5.20 2.33 9.42
N ALA A 97 5.53 1.47 8.45
CA ALA A 97 4.57 0.65 7.72
C ALA A 97 4.19 -0.64 8.52
N PRO A 98 2.90 -1.00 8.64
CA PRO A 98 2.51 -2.31 9.10
C PRO A 98 2.94 -3.41 8.12
N SER A 99 3.01 -4.65 8.59
CA SER A 99 3.27 -5.82 7.75
C SER A 99 2.53 -7.04 8.29
N ALA A 100 1.94 -7.84 7.40
CA ALA A 100 1.26 -9.07 7.76
C ALA A 100 2.19 -10.01 8.53
N GLY A 101 1.88 -10.25 9.81
CA GLY A 101 2.71 -11.07 10.70
C GLY A 101 4.04 -10.44 11.11
N GLY A 102 4.28 -9.16 10.79
CA GLY A 102 5.55 -8.47 11.07
C GLY A 102 6.74 -9.03 10.30
N LEU A 103 6.53 -9.43 9.04
CA LEU A 103 7.52 -10.15 8.22
C LEU A 103 8.34 -9.24 7.31
N TYR A 104 7.84 -8.03 7.02
CA TYR A 104 8.52 -6.97 6.26
C TYR A 104 9.15 -7.45 4.96
N PRO A 105 8.34 -7.90 3.97
CA PRO A 105 8.85 -8.38 2.69
C PRO A 105 9.55 -7.29 1.88
N ALA A 106 9.13 -6.04 2.04
CA ALA A 106 9.66 -4.94 1.24
C ALA A 106 11.12 -4.60 1.60
N GLU A 107 11.90 -4.26 0.58
CA GLU A 107 13.18 -3.55 0.71
C GLU A 107 13.09 -2.22 -0.05
N VAL A 108 13.83 -1.21 0.43
CA VAL A 108 13.80 0.15 -0.12
C VAL A 108 15.20 0.46 -0.65
N TYR A 109 15.29 0.70 -1.95
CA TYR A 109 16.50 1.16 -2.62
C TYR A 109 16.31 2.60 -3.08
N LEU A 110 17.39 3.39 -3.07
CA LEU A 110 17.44 4.69 -3.71
C LEU A 110 18.42 4.59 -4.88
N LEU A 111 17.95 4.90 -6.08
CA LEU A 111 18.78 5.11 -7.25
C LEU A 111 19.00 6.61 -7.37
N CYS A 112 20.27 7.01 -7.48
CA CYS A 112 20.66 8.40 -7.58
C CYS A 112 21.32 8.64 -8.93
N ARG A 113 20.86 9.66 -9.67
CA ARG A 113 21.49 10.12 -10.90
C ARG A 113 22.87 10.71 -10.66
N GLY A 114 23.11 11.21 -9.45
CA GLY A 114 24.28 11.96 -9.03
C GLY A 114 23.87 13.39 -8.69
N THR A 115 23.83 13.69 -7.40
CA THR A 115 23.51 15.02 -6.87
C THR A 115 24.71 15.57 -6.09
N PRO A 116 24.73 16.85 -5.71
CA PRO A 116 25.81 17.39 -4.86
C PRO A 116 25.95 16.71 -3.49
N TYR A 117 24.95 15.94 -3.05
CA TYR A 117 24.86 15.34 -1.71
C TYR A 117 24.79 13.81 -1.70
N LEU A 118 24.49 13.17 -2.83
CA LEU A 118 24.56 11.72 -3.02
C LEU A 118 25.26 11.42 -4.34
N GLN A 119 26.28 10.56 -4.29
CA GLN A 119 26.97 10.10 -5.49
C GLN A 119 26.02 9.29 -6.37
N THR A 120 26.32 9.20 -7.66
CA THR A 120 25.54 8.38 -8.59
C THR A 120 25.59 6.91 -8.18
N GLY A 121 24.49 6.18 -8.43
CA GLY A 121 24.41 4.74 -8.23
C GLY A 121 23.28 4.30 -7.32
N ILE A 122 23.49 3.16 -6.65
CA ILE A 122 22.43 2.44 -5.93
C ILE A 122 22.73 2.43 -4.44
N TYR A 123 21.73 2.80 -3.65
CA TYR A 123 21.76 2.75 -2.21
C TYR A 123 20.67 1.81 -1.69
N ASN A 124 20.96 1.02 -0.67
CA ASN A 124 19.94 0.28 0.07
C ASN A 124 19.70 0.95 1.43
N TYR A 125 18.43 1.15 1.80
CA TYR A 125 18.05 1.73 3.08
C TYR A 125 18.08 0.68 4.20
N GLN A 126 18.96 0.89 5.16
CA GLN A 126 19.14 0.04 6.32
C GLN A 126 18.29 0.51 7.49
N CYS A 127 17.11 -0.10 7.67
CA CYS A 127 16.18 0.26 8.74
C CYS A 127 16.82 0.15 10.15
N ARG A 128 17.67 -0.87 10.39
CA ARG A 128 18.30 -1.11 11.71
C ARG A 128 19.13 0.06 12.21
N THR A 129 19.87 0.69 11.31
CA THR A 129 20.85 1.72 11.64
C THR A 129 20.43 3.11 11.19
N HIS A 130 19.29 3.21 10.48
CA HIS A 130 18.81 4.40 9.81
C HIS A 130 19.93 5.04 8.99
N SER A 131 20.36 4.31 7.95
CA SER A 131 21.48 4.70 7.08
C SER A 131 21.25 4.20 5.65
N LEU A 132 21.98 4.76 4.70
CA LEU A 132 22.07 4.25 3.34
C LEU A 132 23.40 3.52 3.16
N VAL A 133 23.37 2.32 2.59
CA VAL A 133 24.59 1.65 2.13
C VAL A 133 24.68 1.86 0.62
N HIS A 134 25.75 2.49 0.14
CA HIS A 134 26.05 2.68 -1.28
C HIS A 134 26.60 1.38 -1.85
N VAL A 135 25.73 0.60 -2.48
CA VAL A 135 26.04 -0.77 -2.92
C VAL A 135 26.65 -0.82 -4.32
N TRP A 136 26.48 0.23 -5.11
CA TRP A 136 27.00 0.33 -6.47
C TRP A 136 27.28 1.79 -6.85
N GLU A 137 28.50 2.10 -7.28
CA GLU A 137 28.98 3.46 -7.64
C GLU A 137 29.22 3.55 -9.16
N LYS A 138 28.13 3.44 -9.94
CA LYS A 138 28.15 3.71 -11.39
C LYS A 138 26.87 4.42 -11.79
N GLU A 139 26.89 5.03 -12.97
CA GLU A 139 25.69 5.59 -13.61
C GLU A 139 24.67 4.45 -13.84
N VAL A 140 23.45 4.66 -13.35
CA VAL A 140 22.33 3.68 -13.40
C VAL A 140 21.03 4.29 -13.90
N TRP A 141 21.01 5.60 -14.08
CA TRP A 141 19.80 6.37 -14.37
C TRP A 141 19.32 6.12 -15.79
N SER A 142 20.23 6.07 -16.76
CA SER A 142 19.90 5.74 -18.15
C SER A 142 19.24 4.35 -18.28
N VAL A 143 19.78 3.36 -17.57
CA VAL A 143 19.23 1.99 -17.50
C VAL A 143 17.86 1.99 -16.82
N LEU A 144 17.68 2.75 -15.73
CA LEU A 144 16.39 2.89 -15.07
C LEU A 144 15.34 3.54 -16.01
N GLN A 145 15.74 4.58 -16.75
CA GLN A 145 14.89 5.23 -17.75
C GLN A 145 14.44 4.23 -18.81
N GLU A 146 15.37 3.47 -19.38
CA GLU A 146 15.07 2.44 -20.37
C GLU A 146 14.15 1.34 -19.81
N ALA A 147 14.45 0.84 -18.61
CA ALA A 147 13.65 -0.17 -17.92
C ALA A 147 12.23 0.32 -17.61
N CYS A 148 12.05 1.63 -17.41
CA CYS A 148 10.75 2.27 -17.25
C CYS A 148 10.24 2.86 -18.57
N TYR A 149 10.67 2.35 -19.72
CA TYR A 149 10.17 2.72 -21.05
C TYR A 149 10.24 4.23 -21.37
N TRP A 150 11.27 4.89 -20.84
CA TRP A 150 11.50 6.34 -20.93
C TRP A 150 10.38 7.19 -20.30
N HIS A 151 9.79 6.71 -19.20
CA HIS A 151 8.78 7.44 -18.44
C HIS A 151 9.24 8.87 -18.16
N THR A 152 8.41 9.86 -18.53
CA THR A 152 8.79 11.28 -18.61
C THR A 152 9.31 11.85 -17.29
N VAL A 153 8.75 11.42 -16.16
CA VAL A 153 9.17 11.88 -14.83
C VAL A 153 10.64 11.55 -14.54
N LEU A 154 11.16 10.41 -15.00
CA LEU A 154 12.58 10.09 -14.80
C LEU A 154 13.51 11.04 -15.57
N GLY A 155 13.01 11.75 -16.59
CA GLY A 155 13.76 12.79 -17.30
C GLY A 155 14.02 14.05 -16.48
N ILE A 156 13.23 14.29 -15.43
CA ILE A 156 13.16 15.55 -14.67
C ILE A 156 13.38 15.38 -13.16
N THR A 157 13.72 14.18 -12.71
CA THR A 157 14.07 13.86 -11.32
C THR A 157 15.51 13.32 -11.25
N ASP A 158 16.13 13.39 -10.07
CA ASP A 158 17.49 12.90 -9.85
C ASP A 158 17.59 11.76 -8.84
N ILE A 159 16.49 11.45 -8.14
CA ILE A 159 16.39 10.35 -7.18
C ILE A 159 15.12 9.56 -7.46
N ALA A 160 15.22 8.24 -7.43
CA ALA A 160 14.08 7.34 -7.46
C ALA A 160 14.20 6.32 -6.33
N ILE A 161 13.09 6.07 -5.63
CA ILE A 161 12.97 4.92 -4.75
C ILE A 161 12.56 3.71 -5.60
N VAL A 162 13.21 2.57 -5.42
CA VAL A 162 12.73 1.30 -5.95
C VAL A 162 12.38 0.39 -4.77
N VAL A 163 11.13 -0.05 -4.74
CA VAL A 163 10.65 -1.01 -3.76
C VAL A 163 10.70 -2.40 -4.38
N THR A 164 11.36 -3.33 -3.69
CA THR A 164 11.39 -4.75 -4.05
C THR A 164 10.67 -5.57 -2.98
N ALA A 165 10.42 -6.84 -3.25
CA ALA A 165 9.95 -7.79 -2.25
C ALA A 165 10.86 -9.00 -2.18
N VAL A 166 11.39 -9.29 -0.98
CA VAL A 166 12.05 -10.56 -0.67
C VAL A 166 10.97 -11.60 -0.35
N PHE A 167 10.63 -12.44 -1.32
CA PHE A 167 9.42 -13.27 -1.28
C PHE A 167 9.38 -14.21 -0.06
N TYR A 168 10.52 -14.83 0.26
CA TYR A 168 10.61 -15.81 1.34
C TYR A 168 10.28 -15.22 2.72
N ARG A 169 10.45 -13.90 2.92
CA ARG A 169 10.06 -13.23 4.19
C ARG A 169 8.61 -13.50 4.55
N SER A 170 7.72 -13.37 3.58
CA SER A 170 6.30 -13.64 3.76
C SER A 170 5.93 -15.10 3.47
N ALA A 171 6.56 -15.73 2.47
CA ALA A 171 6.26 -17.11 2.08
C ALA A 171 6.62 -18.13 3.17
N TRP A 172 7.59 -17.82 4.04
CA TRP A 172 7.90 -18.62 5.22
C TRP A 172 6.67 -18.91 6.10
N ARG A 173 5.75 -17.94 6.22
CA ARG A 173 4.53 -18.09 7.02
C ARG A 173 3.29 -18.39 6.18
N TYR A 174 3.16 -17.75 5.03
CA TYR A 174 1.92 -17.74 4.27
C TYR A 174 1.94 -18.63 3.02
N GLU A 175 3.05 -19.33 2.77
CA GLU A 175 3.28 -20.13 1.55
C GLU A 175 2.89 -19.30 0.31
N ASP A 176 2.13 -19.87 -0.63
CA ASP A 176 1.72 -19.15 -1.82
C ASP A 176 0.91 -17.89 -1.51
N ARG A 177 0.07 -17.89 -0.46
CA ARG A 177 -0.76 -16.72 -0.08
C ARG A 177 0.06 -15.46 0.21
N ALA A 178 1.37 -15.61 0.44
CA ALA A 178 2.28 -14.51 0.71
C ALA A 178 2.23 -13.42 -0.36
N TYR A 179 1.98 -13.72 -1.64
CA TYR A 179 1.95 -12.68 -2.67
C TYR A 179 0.92 -11.59 -2.36
N ARG A 180 -0.30 -11.97 -1.94
CA ARG A 180 -1.34 -11.02 -1.53
C ARG A 180 -0.84 -10.11 -0.39
N ARG A 181 -0.18 -10.70 0.61
CA ARG A 181 0.35 -10.00 1.79
C ARG A 181 1.49 -9.06 1.41
N ILE A 182 2.37 -9.50 0.51
CA ILE A 182 3.50 -8.71 0.01
C ILE A 182 2.99 -7.42 -0.63
N PHE A 183 2.03 -7.50 -1.54
CA PHE A 183 1.53 -6.29 -2.20
C PHE A 183 0.69 -5.41 -1.28
N LEU A 184 -0.05 -5.98 -0.31
CA LEU A 184 -0.71 -5.18 0.73
C LEU A 184 0.30 -4.44 1.62
N ASP A 185 1.34 -5.13 2.09
CA ASP A 185 2.41 -4.55 2.91
C ASP A 185 3.15 -3.44 2.14
N THR A 186 3.42 -3.67 0.85
CA THR A 186 4.01 -2.65 -0.02
C THR A 186 3.08 -1.47 -0.22
N GLY A 187 1.79 -1.69 -0.45
CA GLY A 187 0.79 -0.62 -0.52
C GLY A 187 0.80 0.27 0.73
N HIS A 188 0.89 -0.34 1.91
CA HIS A 188 1.02 0.41 3.16
C HIS A 188 2.28 1.27 3.21
N LEU A 189 3.40 0.79 2.68
CA LEU A 189 4.62 1.56 2.52
C LEU A 189 4.45 2.70 1.50
N LEU A 190 3.79 2.47 0.37
CA LEU A 190 3.52 3.51 -0.64
C LEU A 190 2.71 4.67 -0.05
N GLY A 191 1.68 4.37 0.77
CA GLY A 191 0.92 5.39 1.47
C GLY A 191 1.76 6.22 2.45
N ASN A 192 2.74 5.61 3.12
CA ASN A 192 3.68 6.39 3.92
C ASN A 192 4.64 7.22 3.07
N ILE A 193 5.14 6.71 1.93
CA ILE A 193 6.03 7.46 1.04
C ILE A 193 5.32 8.72 0.53
N GLU A 194 4.07 8.60 0.07
CA GLU A 194 3.22 9.72 -0.33
C GLU A 194 3.12 10.80 0.76
N LEU A 195 2.69 10.39 1.96
CA LEU A 195 2.47 11.32 3.06
C LEU A 195 3.78 11.92 3.58
N ALA A 196 4.86 11.13 3.63
CA ALA A 196 6.18 11.60 4.05
C ALA A 196 6.79 12.57 3.04
N CYS A 197 6.55 12.38 1.74
CA CYS A 197 6.95 13.32 0.71
C CYS A 197 6.29 14.69 0.91
N ALA A 198 5.00 14.74 1.26
CA ALA A 198 4.26 15.99 1.41
C ALA A 198 4.87 16.96 2.44
N PHE A 199 5.35 16.46 3.60
CA PHE A 199 6.04 17.31 4.60
C PHE A 199 7.56 17.39 4.43
N THR A 200 8.13 16.72 3.42
CA THR A 200 9.55 16.83 3.06
C THR A 200 9.76 17.53 1.70
N ASP A 201 8.73 18.22 1.20
CA ASP A 201 8.75 18.95 -0.09
C ASP A 201 9.10 18.08 -1.30
N TYR A 202 8.74 16.80 -1.25
CA TYR A 202 8.78 15.90 -2.40
C TYR A 202 7.37 15.57 -2.89
N ARG A 203 7.28 15.07 -4.11
CA ARG A 203 6.14 14.29 -4.59
C ARG A 203 6.64 12.99 -5.20
N PRO A 204 6.13 11.82 -4.76
CA PRO A 204 6.42 10.57 -5.44
C PRO A 204 5.59 10.46 -6.71
N HIS A 205 6.18 9.93 -7.77
CA HIS A 205 5.45 9.48 -8.94
C HIS A 205 5.47 7.96 -8.98
N LEU A 206 4.32 7.30 -9.02
CA LEU A 206 4.31 5.84 -9.05
C LEU A 206 4.52 5.33 -10.48
N ILE A 207 5.47 4.41 -10.65
CA ILE A 207 5.69 3.66 -11.89
C ILE A 207 5.56 2.17 -11.54
N GLY A 208 4.39 1.61 -11.84
CA GLY A 208 4.09 0.18 -11.72
C GLY A 208 4.36 -0.58 -13.02
N GLY A 209 4.50 0.14 -14.14
CA GLY A 209 4.81 -0.37 -15.47
C GLY A 209 6.29 -0.22 -15.81
N PHE A 210 7.07 -1.29 -15.63
CA PHE A 210 8.50 -1.33 -15.94
C PHE A 210 8.90 -2.76 -16.34
N SER A 211 10.03 -2.90 -17.02
CA SER A 211 10.66 -4.19 -17.30
C SER A 211 11.19 -4.80 -16.01
N ASP A 212 10.49 -5.81 -15.48
CA ASP A 212 10.89 -6.49 -14.24
C ASP A 212 12.31 -7.07 -14.37
N GLU A 213 12.64 -7.67 -15.52
CA GLU A 213 13.97 -8.22 -15.81
C GLU A 213 15.05 -7.13 -15.70
N MET A 214 14.90 -6.01 -16.42
CA MET A 214 15.91 -4.96 -16.44
C MET A 214 16.08 -4.28 -15.08
N VAL A 215 15.00 -4.05 -14.33
CA VAL A 215 15.10 -3.44 -12.98
C VAL A 215 15.75 -4.42 -12.00
N ASN A 216 15.44 -5.71 -12.08
CA ASN A 216 16.06 -6.74 -11.23
C ASN A 216 17.55 -6.89 -11.54
N GLU A 217 17.93 -6.91 -12.82
CA GLU A 217 19.34 -6.92 -13.25
C GLU A 217 20.07 -5.65 -12.82
N LEU A 218 19.45 -4.49 -12.96
CA LEU A 218 20.01 -3.21 -12.53
C LEU A 218 20.32 -3.20 -11.03
N LEU A 219 19.41 -3.74 -10.21
CA LEU A 219 19.58 -3.87 -8.76
C LEU A 219 20.43 -5.08 -8.34
N TYR A 220 20.92 -5.88 -9.30
CA TYR A 220 21.71 -7.09 -9.08
C TYR A 220 21.01 -8.10 -8.15
N LEU A 221 19.72 -8.32 -8.38
CA LEU A 221 18.87 -9.22 -7.59
C LEU A 221 18.89 -10.65 -8.14
N ASP A 222 18.72 -11.62 -7.25
CA ASP A 222 18.28 -12.96 -7.64
C ASP A 222 16.75 -12.94 -7.80
N PRO A 223 16.21 -13.00 -9.04
CA PRO A 223 14.78 -12.82 -9.31
C PRO A 223 13.90 -13.94 -8.73
N GLU A 224 14.48 -15.08 -8.32
CA GLU A 224 13.74 -16.13 -7.62
C GLU A 224 13.56 -15.83 -6.12
N GLN A 225 14.39 -14.94 -5.56
CA GLN A 225 14.37 -14.57 -4.14
C GLN A 225 13.78 -13.18 -3.88
N GLU A 226 14.08 -12.22 -4.76
CA GLU A 226 13.71 -10.82 -4.62
C GLU A 226 13.38 -10.20 -5.98
N GLY A 227 12.27 -9.48 -6.08
CA GLY A 227 11.86 -8.80 -7.31
C GLY A 227 11.38 -7.38 -7.07
N ALA A 228 11.72 -6.46 -7.98
CA ALA A 228 11.19 -5.10 -8.01
C ALA A 228 9.67 -5.09 -8.26
N ILE A 229 8.96 -4.24 -7.53
CA ILE A 229 7.49 -4.19 -7.56
C ILE A 229 6.93 -2.77 -7.71
N ALA A 230 7.70 -1.74 -7.38
CA ALA A 230 7.36 -0.35 -7.67
C ALA A 230 8.63 0.49 -7.90
N VAL A 231 8.61 1.37 -8.89
CA VAL A 231 9.61 2.43 -9.10
C VAL A 231 8.95 3.76 -8.79
N ILE A 232 9.64 4.63 -8.06
CA ILE A 232 9.05 5.84 -7.47
C ILE A 232 10.03 7.02 -7.60
N PRO A 233 10.07 7.71 -8.75
CA PRO A 233 10.83 8.94 -8.89
C PRO A 233 10.34 9.99 -7.89
N LEU A 234 11.27 10.70 -7.26
CA LEU A 234 10.99 11.77 -6.31
C LEU A 234 11.14 13.13 -6.99
N ALA A 235 10.02 13.79 -7.23
CA ALA A 235 9.95 15.14 -7.74
C ALA A 235 10.21 16.14 -6.60
N ASP A 236 11.28 16.92 -6.69
CA ASP A 236 11.59 17.95 -5.70
C ASP A 236 10.75 19.21 -5.97
N HIS A 237 9.80 19.52 -5.10
CA HIS A 237 8.96 20.71 -5.24
C HIS A 237 9.72 22.03 -5.06
N LEU A 238 10.91 22.00 -4.44
CA LEU A 238 11.76 23.19 -4.30
C LEU A 238 12.48 23.54 -5.60
N GLU A 239 12.78 22.54 -6.44
CA GLU A 239 13.51 22.72 -7.70
C GLU A 239 12.56 22.84 -8.91
N LEU A 240 11.40 22.16 -8.86
CA LEU A 240 10.42 22.16 -9.93
C LEU A 240 9.58 23.44 -9.94
N ARG A 241 9.88 24.33 -10.89
CA ARG A 241 9.12 25.59 -11.11
C ARG A 241 7.72 25.39 -11.74
N ARG A 242 7.34 24.17 -12.11
CA ARG A 242 6.08 23.85 -12.81
C ARG A 242 5.40 22.66 -12.16
N LYS A 243 4.06 22.68 -12.11
CA LYS A 243 3.24 21.50 -11.80
C LYS A 243 3.57 20.40 -12.82
N LEU A 244 3.94 19.23 -12.33
CA LEU A 244 4.12 18.05 -13.17
C LEU A 244 2.75 17.57 -13.68
N PRO A 245 2.63 17.21 -14.97
CA PRO A 245 1.40 16.62 -15.47
C PRO A 245 1.13 15.27 -14.79
N PRO A 246 -0.15 14.85 -14.71
CA PRO A 246 -0.48 13.47 -14.36
C PRO A 246 0.34 12.53 -15.24
N SER A 247 1.07 11.62 -14.62
CA SER A 247 1.92 10.69 -15.32
C SER A 247 1.33 9.28 -15.20
N PRO A 248 1.47 8.45 -16.23
CA PRO A 248 0.82 7.16 -16.24
C PRO A 248 1.48 6.20 -15.24
N THR A 249 0.68 5.64 -14.34
CA THR A 249 1.20 4.83 -13.23
C THR A 249 1.27 3.34 -13.54
N VAL A 250 0.57 2.87 -14.58
CA VAL A 250 0.39 1.45 -14.91
C VAL A 250 0.72 1.13 -16.35
N LEU A 251 1.24 -0.08 -16.58
CA LEU A 251 1.27 -0.71 -17.90
C LEU A 251 0.67 -2.11 -17.81
N ALA A 252 -0.08 -2.49 -18.84
CA ALA A 252 -0.70 -3.80 -18.90
C ALA A 252 0.34 -4.91 -19.15
N SER A 253 0.25 -6.01 -18.38
CA SER A 253 0.95 -7.25 -18.70
C SER A 253 0.17 -8.09 -19.72
N TYR A 254 0.73 -9.24 -20.09
CA TYR A 254 -0.04 -10.29 -20.78
C TYR A 254 -1.11 -10.89 -19.84
N THR A 255 -2.10 -11.54 -20.45
CA THR A 255 -3.11 -12.36 -19.77
C THR A 255 -2.85 -13.84 -20.09
N ASP A 256 -2.30 -14.58 -19.14
CA ASP A 256 -2.00 -16.00 -19.29
C ASP A 256 -3.21 -16.86 -18.91
N VAL A 257 -3.86 -17.43 -19.93
CA VAL A 257 -4.93 -18.44 -19.80
C VAL A 257 -4.43 -19.87 -20.05
N ASN A 258 -3.17 -20.03 -20.45
CA ASN A 258 -2.57 -21.29 -20.89
C ASN A 258 -1.52 -21.83 -19.90
N TYR A 259 -1.56 -21.40 -18.63
CA TYR A 259 -0.67 -21.90 -17.57
C TYR A 259 -0.80 -23.41 -17.34
N PRO A 260 0.31 -24.11 -17.01
CA PRO A 260 0.28 -25.52 -16.66
C PRO A 260 -0.35 -25.74 -15.28
N GLU A 261 -0.48 -27.00 -14.85
CA GLU A 261 -0.75 -27.29 -13.46
C GLU A 261 0.47 -26.93 -12.61
N VAL A 262 0.32 -25.95 -11.70
CA VAL A 262 1.41 -25.45 -10.86
C VAL A 262 1.26 -26.01 -9.44
N PRO A 263 2.24 -26.78 -8.92
CA PRO A 263 2.17 -27.33 -7.57
C PRO A 263 2.05 -26.26 -6.46
N ASP A 264 1.47 -26.64 -5.32
CA ASP A 264 1.56 -25.84 -4.08
C ASP A 264 3.01 -25.55 -3.71
N GLY A 265 3.28 -24.33 -3.28
CA GLY A 265 4.61 -23.80 -2.95
C GLY A 265 5.39 -23.25 -4.15
N GLN A 266 4.89 -23.43 -5.37
CA GLN A 266 5.51 -22.87 -6.59
C GLN A 266 4.64 -21.79 -7.26
N LEU A 267 3.39 -21.64 -6.81
CA LEU A 267 2.39 -20.80 -7.46
C LEU A 267 2.72 -19.31 -7.31
N LEU A 268 3.27 -18.89 -6.17
CA LEU A 268 3.74 -17.50 -5.97
C LEU A 268 4.80 -17.11 -6.99
N GLY A 269 5.85 -17.92 -7.12
CA GLY A 269 6.94 -17.66 -8.06
C GLY A 269 6.44 -17.69 -9.51
N TYR A 270 5.56 -18.64 -9.84
CA TYR A 270 4.92 -18.71 -11.16
C TYR A 270 4.11 -17.45 -11.48
N LEU A 271 3.24 -16.99 -10.57
CA LEU A 271 2.47 -15.76 -10.78
C LEU A 271 3.40 -14.55 -10.92
N HIS A 272 4.45 -14.45 -10.10
CA HIS A 272 5.41 -13.35 -10.20
C HIS A 272 6.03 -13.27 -11.60
N ARG A 273 6.57 -14.38 -12.12
CA ARG A 273 7.14 -14.41 -13.49
C ARG A 273 6.10 -14.15 -14.58
N SER A 274 4.90 -14.70 -14.44
CA SER A 274 3.83 -14.57 -15.45
C SER A 274 3.26 -13.15 -15.54
N THR A 275 3.47 -12.33 -14.51
CA THR A 275 2.99 -10.94 -14.43
C THR A 275 4.07 -9.90 -14.72
N GLN A 276 5.23 -10.33 -15.22
CA GLN A 276 6.29 -9.43 -15.68
C GLN A 276 5.86 -8.69 -16.95
N ILE A 277 6.44 -7.51 -17.17
CA ILE A 277 6.28 -6.79 -18.45
C ILE A 277 7.59 -6.93 -19.22
N ASN A 278 7.56 -7.65 -20.34
CA ASN A 278 8.74 -7.89 -21.18
C ASN A 278 8.59 -7.21 -22.55
N GLY A 279 9.72 -6.79 -23.13
CA GLY A 279 9.83 -6.22 -24.49
C GLY A 279 9.73 -4.70 -24.54
N PHE A 280 10.28 -4.09 -25.60
CA PHE A 280 10.28 -2.63 -25.77
C PHE A 280 8.85 -2.11 -25.98
N ARG A 281 8.38 -1.27 -25.07
CA ARG A 281 7.17 -0.45 -25.21
C ARG A 281 7.56 1.02 -25.09
N GLN A 282 6.79 1.90 -25.70
CA GLN A 282 6.90 3.33 -25.46
C GLN A 282 5.72 3.76 -24.61
N TRP A 283 5.95 4.52 -23.54
CA TRP A 283 4.85 5.17 -22.83
C TRP A 283 4.13 6.11 -23.81
N ASN A 284 2.84 5.87 -24.01
CA ASN A 284 1.99 6.75 -24.79
C ASN A 284 1.18 7.64 -23.83
N ASP A 285 1.71 8.82 -23.52
CA ASP A 285 1.05 9.78 -22.63
C ASP A 285 -0.33 10.20 -23.16
N ASP A 286 -0.54 10.17 -24.49
CA ASP A 286 -1.82 10.53 -25.12
C ASP A 286 -2.93 9.48 -24.88
N GLU A 287 -2.59 8.18 -24.86
CA GLU A 287 -3.54 7.10 -24.49
C GLU A 287 -3.97 7.18 -23.02
N PHE A 288 -3.05 7.60 -22.13
CA PHE A 288 -3.35 7.81 -20.72
C PHE A 288 -4.24 9.04 -20.49
N LEU A 289 -3.97 10.15 -21.17
CA LEU A 289 -4.76 11.38 -21.07
C LEU A 289 -6.21 11.18 -21.57
N ASP A 290 -6.44 10.37 -22.60
CA ASP A 290 -7.79 10.08 -23.10
C ASP A 290 -8.58 9.19 -22.10
N SER A 291 -7.90 8.25 -21.42
CA SER A 291 -8.51 7.40 -20.39
C SER A 291 -8.95 8.19 -19.14
N THR A 292 -8.18 9.21 -18.75
CA THR A 292 -8.47 10.10 -17.61
C THR A 292 -9.54 11.16 -17.93
N GLN A 293 -9.82 11.42 -19.22
CA GLN A 293 -10.84 12.38 -19.68
C GLN A 293 -12.15 11.74 -20.16
N SER A 294 -12.23 10.41 -20.24
CA SER A 294 -13.43 9.71 -20.68
C SER A 294 -14.64 10.01 -19.77
N LYS A 295 -15.76 10.42 -20.39
CA LYS A 295 -17.01 10.83 -19.72
C LYS A 295 -17.66 9.73 -18.85
N GLU A 296 -17.20 8.49 -18.94
CA GLU A 296 -17.75 7.32 -18.23
C GLU A 296 -17.42 7.28 -16.73
N GLN A 297 -16.42 8.03 -16.25
CA GLN A 297 -15.96 7.93 -14.85
C GLN A 297 -16.57 8.95 -13.86
N ARG A 298 -17.73 9.57 -14.17
CA ARG A 298 -18.35 10.53 -13.22
C ARG A 298 -19.08 9.88 -12.04
N GLU A 299 -19.49 8.62 -12.16
CA GLU A 299 -20.34 7.96 -11.16
C GLU A 299 -19.62 6.80 -10.48
N ASP A 300 -20.07 6.46 -9.26
CA ASP A 300 -19.65 5.27 -8.52
C ASP A 300 -20.23 4.00 -9.17
N LYS A 301 -19.51 2.87 -9.15
CA LYS A 301 -19.88 1.64 -9.89
C LYS A 301 -21.29 1.14 -9.56
N TYR A 302 -21.66 1.15 -8.27
CA TYR A 302 -22.94 0.62 -7.82
C TYR A 302 -23.89 1.72 -7.33
N ASN A 303 -24.90 2.04 -8.13
CA ASN A 303 -25.89 3.07 -7.77
C ASN A 303 -26.71 2.73 -6.50
N PHE A 304 -27.14 1.47 -6.34
CA PHE A 304 -28.07 1.04 -5.29
C PHE A 304 -29.25 2.02 -5.08
N PRO A 305 -30.11 2.21 -6.12
CA PRO A 305 -31.02 3.36 -6.19
C PRO A 305 -32.17 3.34 -5.17
N PHE A 306 -32.53 2.17 -4.65
CA PHE A 306 -33.64 1.98 -3.71
C PHE A 306 -33.18 1.75 -2.27
N CYS A 307 -31.87 1.90 -2.00
CA CYS A 307 -31.28 1.74 -0.68
C CYS A 307 -31.28 3.07 0.10
N THR A 308 -31.27 2.99 1.44
CA THR A 308 -31.01 4.15 2.29
C THR A 308 -29.62 4.71 2.00
N LYS A 309 -29.52 6.03 1.76
CA LYS A 309 -28.27 6.73 1.48
C LYS A 309 -27.97 7.71 2.61
N ILE A 310 -26.75 7.70 3.11
CA ILE A 310 -26.28 8.58 4.19
C ILE A 310 -25.07 9.35 3.66
N SER A 311 -25.12 10.69 3.71
CA SER A 311 -23.97 11.52 3.34
C SER A 311 -22.79 11.29 4.28
N THR A 312 -21.59 11.21 3.72
CA THR A 312 -20.33 11.11 4.45
C THR A 312 -19.51 12.39 4.40
N THR A 313 -20.05 13.48 3.84
CA THR A 313 -19.37 14.78 3.85
C THR A 313 -19.12 15.21 5.29
N THR A 314 -17.90 15.69 5.55
CA THR A 314 -17.45 16.11 6.88
C THR A 314 -16.37 17.18 6.75
N THR A 315 -15.89 17.66 7.89
CA THR A 315 -14.75 18.58 7.95
C THR A 315 -13.44 17.77 7.92
N PRO A 316 -12.45 18.18 7.11
CA PRO A 316 -11.16 17.49 7.05
C PRO A 316 -10.43 17.48 8.39
N ILE A 317 -9.70 16.41 8.67
CA ILE A 317 -8.75 16.32 9.78
C ILE A 317 -7.71 17.44 9.65
N ASP A 318 -7.43 18.17 10.74
CA ASP A 318 -6.33 19.15 10.79
C ASP A 318 -5.03 18.48 11.24
N TRP A 319 -4.12 18.24 10.30
CA TRP A 319 -2.82 17.61 10.55
C TRP A 319 -1.77 18.57 11.12
N GLY A 320 -2.16 19.80 11.43
CA GLY A 320 -1.28 20.86 11.90
C GLY A 320 -0.59 21.56 10.74
N GLY A 321 -0.63 22.90 10.76
CA GLY A 321 0.06 23.73 9.77
C GLY A 321 1.59 23.71 9.92
N VAL A 322 2.22 24.80 9.48
CA VAL A 322 3.68 24.98 9.63
C VAL A 322 3.99 25.50 11.04
N THR A 323 4.89 24.83 11.77
CA THR A 323 5.35 25.29 13.09
C THR A 323 6.32 26.47 12.96
N PRO A 324 6.57 27.25 14.04
CA PRO A 324 7.58 28.31 14.03
C PRO A 324 8.99 27.82 13.63
N GLU A 325 9.31 26.56 13.89
CA GLU A 325 10.55 25.87 13.53
C GLU A 325 10.57 25.36 12.07
N GLY A 326 9.51 25.64 11.30
CA GLY A 326 9.37 25.28 9.89
C GLY A 326 8.87 23.87 9.64
N LEU A 327 8.56 23.08 10.69
CA LEU A 327 8.02 21.73 10.55
C LEU A 327 6.64 21.79 9.90
N ARG A 328 6.38 20.94 8.91
CA ARG A 328 5.08 20.86 8.24
C ARG A 328 4.37 19.59 8.70
N LEU A 329 3.05 19.70 8.92
CA LEU A 329 2.21 18.54 9.27
C LEU A 329 2.74 17.76 10.50
N PRO A 330 3.12 18.43 11.60
CA PRO A 330 3.76 17.78 12.75
C PRO A 330 2.87 16.71 13.38
N ALA A 331 1.54 16.87 13.33
CA ALA A 331 0.65 15.87 13.87
C ALA A 331 0.58 14.62 12.98
N LEU A 332 0.73 14.76 11.66
CA LEU A 332 0.84 13.63 10.74
C LEU A 332 2.15 12.87 10.94
N GLU A 333 3.29 13.58 11.00
CA GLU A 333 4.60 12.98 11.27
C GLU A 333 4.57 12.20 12.60
N ASN A 334 4.09 12.82 13.68
CA ASN A 334 3.97 12.16 14.97
C ASN A 334 3.02 10.94 14.91
N THR A 335 1.90 11.05 14.19
CA THR A 335 0.96 9.92 14.00
C THR A 335 1.64 8.75 13.29
N ILE A 336 2.42 9.00 12.22
CA ILE A 336 3.18 7.96 11.51
C ILE A 336 4.13 7.23 12.46
N LEU A 337 4.89 7.97 13.28
CA LEU A 337 5.87 7.40 14.21
C LEU A 337 5.18 6.58 15.33
N GLN A 338 4.03 7.05 15.83
CA GLN A 338 3.28 6.41 16.90
C GLN A 338 2.35 5.29 16.44
N ARG A 339 1.96 5.24 15.16
CA ARG A 339 0.97 4.29 14.61
C ARG A 339 1.28 2.84 14.94
N ARG A 340 0.35 2.13 15.60
CA ARG A 340 0.42 0.69 15.82
C ARG A 340 -0.88 0.01 15.42
N SER A 341 -0.79 -1.21 14.89
CA SER A 341 -1.97 -2.03 14.67
C SER A 341 -2.51 -2.46 16.04
N THR A 342 -3.76 -2.14 16.31
CA THR A 342 -4.42 -2.41 17.59
C THR A 342 -4.60 -3.91 17.79
N ARG A 343 -4.23 -4.40 18.97
CA ARG A 343 -4.27 -5.84 19.28
C ARG A 343 -5.67 -6.35 19.62
N ALA A 344 -6.49 -5.51 20.25
CA ALA A 344 -7.87 -5.83 20.65
C ALA A 344 -8.69 -4.56 20.82
N TYR A 345 -10.01 -4.66 20.58
CA TYR A 345 -10.96 -3.60 20.85
C TYR A 345 -11.74 -3.87 22.14
N ASN A 346 -12.35 -2.83 22.71
CA ASN A 346 -13.22 -2.98 23.90
C ASN A 346 -14.72 -3.12 23.55
N GLY A 347 -15.07 -3.07 22.25
CA GLY A 347 -16.45 -3.17 21.76
C GLY A 347 -17.27 -1.88 21.83
N ALA A 348 -16.72 -0.78 22.34
CA ALA A 348 -17.42 0.51 22.40
C ALA A 348 -17.62 1.13 21.01
N ASN A 349 -18.70 1.90 20.88
CA ASN A 349 -19.08 2.50 19.61
C ASN A 349 -18.10 3.59 19.15
N LEU A 350 -17.99 3.71 17.83
CA LEU A 350 -17.48 4.91 17.16
C LEU A 350 -18.59 5.95 17.05
N THR A 351 -18.23 7.20 16.83
CA THR A 351 -19.18 8.23 16.36
C THR A 351 -19.26 8.22 14.84
N LEU A 352 -20.37 8.68 14.27
CA LEU A 352 -20.50 8.82 12.82
C LEU A 352 -19.47 9.81 12.25
N GLU A 353 -19.18 10.91 12.95
CA GLU A 353 -18.18 11.89 12.49
C GLU A 353 -16.76 11.32 12.45
N GLU A 354 -16.38 10.46 13.40
CA GLU A 354 -15.10 9.76 13.34
C GLU A 354 -15.02 8.83 12.12
N LEU A 355 -16.08 8.06 11.83
CA LEU A 355 -16.11 7.21 10.63
C LEU A 355 -15.99 8.07 9.36
N LYS A 356 -16.74 9.19 9.28
CA LYS A 356 -16.65 10.11 8.15
C LYS A 356 -15.26 10.69 7.99
N ALA A 357 -14.61 11.15 9.07
CA ALA A 357 -13.28 11.73 9.02
C ALA A 357 -12.22 10.71 8.56
N VAL A 358 -12.36 9.44 8.96
CA VAL A 358 -11.50 8.34 8.48
C VAL A 358 -11.69 8.10 6.98
N LEU A 359 -12.93 8.09 6.50
CA LEU A 359 -13.23 7.95 5.07
C LEU A 359 -12.77 9.18 4.28
N ASP A 360 -12.96 10.38 4.81
CA ASP A 360 -12.57 11.65 4.18
C ASP A 360 -11.06 11.69 3.90
N PHE A 361 -10.23 11.46 4.92
CA PHE A 361 -8.78 11.42 4.74
C PHE A 361 -8.33 10.36 3.72
N THR A 362 -9.04 9.24 3.66
CA THR A 362 -8.67 8.11 2.82
C THR A 362 -9.05 8.32 1.36
N TYR A 363 -10.25 8.82 1.09
CA TYR A 363 -10.85 8.83 -0.25
C TYR A 363 -11.10 10.23 -0.82
N GLN A 364 -10.92 11.29 -0.02
CA GLN A 364 -11.13 12.69 -0.44
C GLN A 364 -9.84 13.52 -0.31
N PRO A 365 -8.71 13.10 -0.92
CA PRO A 365 -7.42 13.79 -0.79
C PRO A 365 -7.50 15.27 -1.21
N GLN A 366 -8.40 15.62 -2.13
CA GLN A 366 -8.63 17.00 -2.57
C GLN A 366 -9.04 17.96 -1.43
N HIS A 367 -9.63 17.44 -0.34
CA HIS A 367 -9.99 18.27 0.80
C HIS A 367 -8.79 18.72 1.64
N TYR A 368 -7.61 18.17 1.39
CA TYR A 368 -6.39 18.40 2.17
C TYR A 368 -5.34 19.27 1.45
N ILE A 369 -5.67 19.81 0.27
CA ILE A 369 -4.76 20.65 -0.54
C ILE A 369 -4.30 21.89 0.23
N ASP A 370 -5.19 22.50 1.03
CA ASP A 370 -4.86 23.68 1.82
C ASP A 370 -3.83 23.39 2.92
N GLN A 371 -3.78 22.13 3.37
CA GLN A 371 -2.76 21.61 4.30
C GLN A 371 -1.49 21.15 3.56
N LYS A 372 -1.37 21.38 2.25
CA LYS A 372 -0.23 20.99 1.40
C LYS A 372 -0.05 19.48 1.21
N LEU A 373 -1.08 18.68 1.45
CA LEU A 373 -1.12 17.30 0.98
C LEU A 373 -1.46 17.26 -0.52
N ASP A 374 -1.06 16.18 -1.21
CA ASP A 374 -1.45 15.98 -2.61
C ASP A 374 -2.96 15.77 -2.70
N GLY A 375 -3.63 16.55 -3.56
CA GLY A 375 -5.07 16.44 -3.78
C GLY A 375 -5.46 15.28 -4.71
N SER A 376 -4.49 14.67 -5.37
CA SER A 376 -4.66 13.52 -6.26
C SER A 376 -3.37 12.67 -6.23
N PRO A 377 -3.05 12.04 -5.09
CA PRO A 377 -1.88 11.18 -5.00
C PRO A 377 -1.98 10.02 -5.99
N ASP A 378 -0.82 9.57 -6.47
CA ASP A 378 -0.74 8.49 -7.44
C ASP A 378 -1.21 7.17 -6.80
N TYR A 379 -2.08 6.46 -7.53
CA TYR A 379 -2.46 5.06 -7.32
C TYR A 379 -2.33 4.33 -8.66
N PHE A 380 -2.44 3.00 -8.68
CA PHE A 380 -2.32 2.24 -9.91
C PHE A 380 -3.65 2.10 -10.66
N VAL A 381 -4.65 1.52 -10.02
CA VAL A 381 -5.96 1.13 -10.57
C VAL A 381 -7.11 1.39 -9.58
N LEU A 382 -7.05 2.52 -8.86
CA LEU A 382 -8.05 2.87 -7.84
C LEU A 382 -9.50 2.83 -8.36
N ASP A 383 -9.71 3.08 -9.66
CA ASP A 383 -11.02 3.01 -10.33
C ASP A 383 -11.59 1.59 -10.44
N LEU A 384 -10.80 0.56 -10.12
CA LEU A 384 -11.21 -0.84 -10.07
C LEU A 384 -11.46 -1.34 -8.64
N ILE A 385 -11.17 -0.53 -7.61
CA ILE A 385 -11.39 -0.89 -6.22
C ILE A 385 -12.71 -0.31 -5.74
N GLU A 386 -13.56 -1.18 -5.21
CA GLU A 386 -14.79 -0.81 -4.54
C GLU A 386 -14.62 -0.92 -3.01
N THR A 387 -15.43 -0.17 -2.27
CA THR A 387 -15.36 -0.15 -0.81
C THR A 387 -16.72 -0.51 -0.20
N PHE A 388 -16.72 -1.50 0.68
CA PHE A 388 -17.88 -1.86 1.49
C PHE A 388 -17.55 -1.68 2.98
N VAL A 389 -18.53 -1.31 3.78
CA VAL A 389 -18.37 -1.06 5.22
C VAL A 389 -19.42 -1.84 5.98
N ALA A 390 -18.99 -2.82 6.77
CA ALA A 390 -19.85 -3.49 7.74
C ALA A 390 -19.83 -2.70 9.05
N VAL A 391 -20.99 -2.17 9.45
CA VAL A 391 -21.19 -1.34 10.63
C VAL A 391 -21.83 -2.19 11.72
N SER A 392 -21.17 -2.26 12.88
CA SER A 392 -21.63 -3.02 14.05
C SER A 392 -21.75 -2.16 15.32
N GLY A 393 -21.21 -0.94 15.32
CA GLY A 393 -21.20 -0.07 16.49
C GLY A 393 -20.75 1.34 16.13
N VAL A 394 -21.60 2.08 15.42
CA VAL A 394 -21.41 3.49 15.08
C VAL A 394 -22.66 4.25 15.51
N ASN A 395 -22.50 5.26 16.37
CA ASN A 395 -23.64 6.04 16.88
C ASN A 395 -24.36 6.76 15.73
N ASN A 396 -25.69 6.71 15.72
CA ASN A 396 -26.56 7.31 14.71
C ASN A 396 -26.40 6.73 13.29
N LEU A 397 -25.87 5.50 13.18
CA LEU A 397 -25.85 4.74 11.94
C LEU A 397 -26.34 3.32 12.25
N GLU A 398 -27.29 2.82 11.45
CA GLU A 398 -27.84 1.49 11.66
C GLU A 398 -26.77 0.40 11.45
N GLU A 399 -26.93 -0.72 12.13
CA GLU A 399 -26.07 -1.89 11.92
C GLU A 399 -26.40 -2.54 10.58
N GLY A 400 -25.37 -2.85 9.81
CA GLY A 400 -25.58 -3.34 8.46
C GLY A 400 -24.31 -3.37 7.62
N CYS A 401 -24.49 -3.64 6.34
CA CYS A 401 -23.44 -3.50 5.35
C CYS A 401 -23.82 -2.37 4.40
N TYR A 402 -22.85 -1.53 4.10
CA TYR A 402 -22.99 -0.35 3.26
C TYR A 402 -21.98 -0.43 2.11
N TYR A 403 -22.40 -0.08 0.91
CA TYR A 403 -21.47 0.33 -0.14
C TYR A 403 -21.06 1.78 0.13
N TYR A 404 -19.75 2.05 0.16
CA TYR A 404 -19.24 3.40 0.21
C TYR A 404 -18.98 3.89 -1.21
N ALA A 405 -19.71 4.93 -1.59
CA ALA A 405 -19.66 5.59 -2.89
C ALA A 405 -18.80 6.87 -2.75
N PRO A 406 -17.48 6.80 -2.98
CA PRO A 406 -16.56 7.91 -2.70
C PRO A 406 -16.84 9.15 -3.55
N LYS A 407 -17.29 9.02 -4.80
CA LYS A 407 -17.55 10.17 -5.68
C LYS A 407 -18.81 10.91 -5.23
N ALA A 408 -19.86 10.18 -4.87
CA ALA A 408 -21.07 10.75 -4.29
C ALA A 408 -20.92 11.15 -2.81
N GLN A 409 -19.87 10.68 -2.13
CA GLN A 409 -19.68 10.77 -0.67
C GLN A 409 -20.90 10.24 0.10
N GLU A 410 -21.28 9.00 -0.19
CA GLU A 410 -22.44 8.34 0.40
C GLU A 410 -22.12 6.94 0.95
N LEU A 411 -22.74 6.57 2.06
CA LEU A 411 -22.94 5.18 2.47
C LEU A 411 -24.33 4.73 1.99
N ARG A 412 -24.38 3.66 1.18
CA ARG A 412 -25.62 3.08 0.64
C ARG A 412 -25.89 1.74 1.31
N GLN A 413 -26.92 1.65 2.13
CA GLN A 413 -27.20 0.45 2.94
C GLN A 413 -27.69 -0.71 2.07
N ILE A 414 -26.90 -1.78 1.98
CA ILE A 414 -27.23 -2.97 1.18
C ILE A 414 -27.73 -4.13 2.02
N ARG A 415 -27.47 -4.12 3.34
CA ARG A 415 -28.00 -5.08 4.32
C ARG A 415 -28.25 -4.37 5.65
N PHE A 416 -29.31 -4.77 6.33
CA PHE A 416 -29.63 -4.37 7.71
C PHE A 416 -29.53 -5.60 8.62
N LYS A 417 -28.46 -5.69 9.41
CA LYS A 417 -28.16 -6.83 10.28
C LYS A 417 -26.98 -6.52 11.20
N ASN A 418 -27.01 -7.02 12.44
CA ASN A 418 -25.81 -7.12 13.27
C ASN A 418 -24.89 -8.22 12.74
N PHE A 419 -23.69 -7.86 12.29
CA PHE A 419 -22.74 -8.80 11.70
C PHE A 419 -21.62 -9.24 12.65
N ARG A 420 -21.63 -8.91 13.95
CA ARG A 420 -20.47 -9.16 14.84
C ARG A 420 -20.05 -10.64 14.89
N ARG A 421 -21.02 -11.55 14.99
CA ARG A 421 -20.75 -13.00 15.03
C ARG A 421 -20.21 -13.48 13.70
N GLU A 422 -20.77 -13.00 12.60
CA GLU A 422 -20.34 -13.36 11.26
C GLU A 422 -18.96 -12.78 10.94
N LEU A 423 -18.68 -11.52 11.28
CA LEU A 423 -17.37 -10.88 11.10
C LEU A 423 -16.28 -11.57 11.92
N HIS A 424 -16.60 -12.02 13.14
CA HIS A 424 -15.70 -12.88 13.92
C HIS A 424 -15.29 -14.13 13.15
N TYR A 425 -16.27 -14.83 12.58
CA TYR A 425 -16.05 -16.02 11.76
C TYR A 425 -15.28 -15.71 10.48
N LEU A 426 -15.73 -14.73 9.68
CA LEU A 426 -15.13 -14.32 8.42
C LEU A 426 -13.66 -13.91 8.58
N CYS A 427 -13.31 -13.28 9.70
CA CYS A 427 -11.95 -12.89 10.05
C CYS A 427 -11.13 -14.04 10.68
N LEU A 428 -11.45 -15.29 10.37
CA LEU A 428 -10.76 -16.49 10.87
C LEU A 428 -10.77 -16.61 12.41
N GLY A 429 -11.86 -16.19 13.06
CA GLY A 429 -12.01 -16.24 14.52
C GLY A 429 -11.25 -15.14 15.27
N GLN A 430 -10.86 -14.06 14.61
CA GLN A 430 -10.19 -12.93 15.26
C GLN A 430 -11.20 -12.00 15.94
N GLU A 431 -11.01 -11.76 17.24
CA GLU A 431 -11.87 -10.86 18.04
C GLU A 431 -11.92 -9.43 17.48
N LEU A 432 -10.87 -9.00 16.76
CA LEU A 432 -10.85 -7.72 16.04
C LEU A 432 -12.07 -7.56 15.11
N GLY A 433 -12.48 -8.62 14.40
CA GLY A 433 -13.68 -8.59 13.55
C GLY A 433 -14.98 -8.52 14.35
N ARG A 434 -15.03 -9.19 15.51
CA ARG A 434 -16.20 -9.21 16.41
C ARG A 434 -16.45 -7.85 17.07
N ASP A 435 -15.37 -7.26 17.57
CA ASP A 435 -15.40 -6.13 18.50
C ASP A 435 -15.20 -4.78 17.80
N ALA A 436 -14.98 -4.78 16.48
CA ALA A 436 -14.94 -3.56 15.68
C ALA A 436 -16.28 -2.81 15.72
N GLY A 437 -16.21 -1.48 15.65
CA GLY A 437 -17.37 -0.63 15.40
C GLY A 437 -17.72 -0.58 13.91
N ALA A 438 -16.69 -0.58 13.06
CA ALA A 438 -16.81 -0.67 11.61
C ALA A 438 -15.69 -1.54 11.02
N VAL A 439 -15.98 -2.25 9.94
CA VAL A 439 -15.03 -3.06 9.19
C VAL A 439 -15.12 -2.67 7.71
N VAL A 440 -14.02 -2.17 7.17
CA VAL A 440 -13.90 -1.73 5.77
C VAL A 440 -13.35 -2.87 4.94
N PHE A 441 -13.98 -3.12 3.79
CA PHE A 441 -13.62 -4.15 2.81
C PHE A 441 -13.26 -3.46 1.50
N HIS A 442 -12.05 -3.69 1.02
CA HIS A 442 -11.66 -3.33 -0.34
C HIS A 442 -11.88 -4.54 -1.24
N THR A 443 -12.59 -4.34 -2.34
CA THR A 443 -12.94 -5.41 -3.29
C THR A 443 -12.63 -5.00 -4.71
N ALA A 444 -12.53 -5.97 -5.62
CA ALA A 444 -12.43 -5.68 -7.05
C ALA A 444 -13.01 -6.81 -7.90
N ASP A 445 -13.54 -6.44 -9.06
CA ASP A 445 -13.87 -7.37 -10.14
C ASP A 445 -12.58 -7.79 -10.85
N LEU A 446 -12.11 -9.01 -10.57
CA LEU A 446 -10.84 -9.52 -11.08
C LEU A 446 -10.87 -9.76 -12.59
N GLU A 447 -12.02 -10.17 -13.14
CA GLU A 447 -12.14 -10.39 -14.58
C GLU A 447 -12.00 -9.06 -15.33
N LYS A 448 -12.70 -8.02 -14.86
CA LYS A 448 -12.57 -6.66 -15.41
C LYS A 448 -11.17 -6.09 -15.22
N ALA A 449 -10.53 -6.36 -14.09
CA ALA A 449 -9.16 -5.89 -13.83
C ALA A 449 -8.14 -6.55 -14.77
N VAL A 450 -8.25 -7.88 -14.95
CA VAL A 450 -7.40 -8.62 -15.89
C VAL A 450 -7.66 -8.20 -17.33
N SER A 451 -8.92 -7.94 -17.72
CA SER A 451 -9.22 -7.46 -19.07
C SER A 451 -8.63 -6.06 -19.34
N LYS A 452 -8.48 -5.23 -18.31
CA LYS A 452 -7.96 -3.85 -18.44
C LYS A 452 -6.43 -3.80 -18.46
N VAL A 453 -5.75 -4.50 -17.53
CA VAL A 453 -4.29 -4.37 -17.35
C VAL A 453 -3.53 -5.71 -17.23
N GLY A 454 -4.15 -6.81 -17.65
CA GLY A 454 -3.55 -8.15 -17.61
C GLY A 454 -3.45 -8.73 -16.19
N ASP A 455 -2.79 -9.87 -16.04
CA ASP A 455 -2.64 -10.54 -14.74
C ASP A 455 -1.86 -9.72 -13.71
N ARG A 456 -1.04 -8.75 -14.16
CA ARG A 456 -0.33 -7.81 -13.28
C ARG A 456 -1.28 -6.89 -12.51
N SER A 457 -2.54 -6.75 -12.95
CA SER A 457 -3.63 -6.13 -12.16
C SER A 457 -3.63 -6.59 -10.70
N TYR A 458 -3.32 -7.87 -10.46
CA TYR A 458 -3.29 -8.44 -9.12
C TYR A 458 -2.31 -7.74 -8.18
N ARG A 459 -1.15 -7.30 -8.69
CA ARG A 459 -0.16 -6.52 -7.93
C ARG A 459 -0.72 -5.15 -7.57
N TYR A 460 -1.26 -4.47 -8.58
CA TYR A 460 -1.79 -3.11 -8.48
C TYR A 460 -2.94 -3.01 -7.49
N LEU A 461 -3.93 -3.91 -7.61
CA LEU A 461 -5.09 -3.99 -6.73
C LEU A 461 -4.71 -4.13 -5.26
N HIS A 462 -3.75 -5.01 -4.94
CA HIS A 462 -3.33 -5.21 -3.55
C HIS A 462 -2.46 -4.05 -3.03
N MET A 463 -1.64 -3.41 -3.88
CA MET A 463 -0.91 -2.21 -3.47
C MET A 463 -1.85 -1.04 -3.20
N ASP A 464 -2.84 -0.79 -4.05
CA ASP A 464 -3.79 0.29 -3.84
C ASP A 464 -4.66 0.03 -2.60
N ALA A 465 -5.11 -1.21 -2.37
CA ALA A 465 -5.83 -1.57 -1.15
C ALA A 465 -4.97 -1.35 0.12
N GLY A 466 -3.68 -1.68 0.07
CA GLY A 466 -2.74 -1.40 1.17
C GLY A 466 -2.49 0.11 1.37
N HIS A 467 -2.41 0.87 0.29
CA HIS A 467 -2.21 2.33 0.31
C HIS A 467 -3.43 3.02 0.95
N LEU A 468 -4.64 2.69 0.51
CA LEU A 468 -5.89 3.13 1.16
C LEU A 468 -5.92 2.69 2.63
N GLY A 469 -5.54 1.44 2.91
CA GLY A 469 -5.43 0.90 4.26
C GLY A 469 -4.49 1.71 5.16
N GLN A 470 -3.41 2.29 4.62
CA GLN A 470 -2.50 3.11 5.40
C GLN A 470 -3.12 4.46 5.76
N ARG A 471 -3.86 5.08 4.85
CA ARG A 471 -4.59 6.32 5.14
C ARG A 471 -5.66 6.07 6.22
N LEU A 472 -6.41 4.97 6.12
CA LEU A 472 -7.35 4.53 7.17
C LEU A 472 -6.64 4.36 8.51
N ASN A 473 -5.48 3.69 8.53
CA ASN A 473 -4.69 3.48 9.75
C ASN A 473 -4.29 4.82 10.40
N LEU A 474 -3.74 5.74 9.62
CA LEU A 474 -3.23 7.01 10.17
C LEU A 474 -4.36 7.91 10.65
N ALA A 475 -5.45 8.05 9.89
CA ALA A 475 -6.62 8.80 10.35
C ALA A 475 -7.20 8.22 11.65
N ALA A 476 -7.32 6.90 11.74
CA ALA A 476 -7.81 6.24 12.94
C ALA A 476 -6.92 6.52 14.16
N ILE A 477 -5.60 6.40 14.02
CA ILE A 477 -4.67 6.67 15.12
C ILE A 477 -4.71 8.14 15.54
N TYR A 478 -4.75 9.08 14.60
CA TYR A 478 -4.86 10.51 14.90
C TYR A 478 -6.12 10.83 15.71
N LEU A 479 -7.25 10.19 15.38
CA LEU A 479 -8.52 10.35 16.09
C LEU A 479 -8.60 9.55 17.41
N GLY A 480 -7.52 8.92 17.86
CA GLY A 480 -7.50 8.10 19.07
C GLY A 480 -8.32 6.80 18.95
N LEU A 481 -8.58 6.34 17.72
CA LEU A 481 -9.22 5.07 17.44
C LEU A 481 -8.18 3.96 17.38
N GLY A 482 -8.67 2.73 17.53
CA GLY A 482 -7.94 1.53 17.23
C GLY A 482 -8.22 1.06 15.80
N VAL A 483 -7.21 0.49 15.16
CA VAL A 483 -7.25 0.06 13.77
C VAL A 483 -6.34 -1.15 13.53
N SER A 484 -6.76 -2.09 12.69
CA SER A 484 -5.90 -3.18 12.23
C SER A 484 -6.32 -3.69 10.86
N GLY A 485 -5.33 -3.94 10.01
CA GLY A 485 -5.52 -4.74 8.80
C GLY A 485 -5.72 -6.21 9.12
N ILE A 486 -6.55 -6.89 8.32
CA ILE A 486 -6.74 -8.34 8.34
C ILE A 486 -6.48 -8.88 6.94
N GLY A 487 -5.35 -9.58 6.79
CA GLY A 487 -4.95 -10.16 5.50
C GLY A 487 -5.60 -11.52 5.21
N GLY A 488 -6.08 -12.25 6.21
CA GLY A 488 -6.68 -13.58 6.04
C GLY A 488 -8.16 -13.57 6.45
N PHE A 489 -9.01 -14.07 5.57
CA PHE A 489 -10.45 -14.12 5.74
C PHE A 489 -11.05 -15.24 4.87
N PHE A 490 -12.29 -15.63 5.14
CA PHE A 490 -13.03 -16.60 4.32
C PHE A 490 -13.64 -15.92 3.08
N ASP A 491 -12.84 -15.83 2.00
CA ASP A 491 -13.11 -14.99 0.82
C ASP A 491 -14.55 -15.12 0.28
N ASN A 492 -15.00 -16.33 -0.07
CA ASN A 492 -16.32 -16.53 -0.70
C ASN A 492 -17.48 -16.20 0.27
N GLN A 493 -17.31 -16.55 1.54
CA GLN A 493 -18.35 -16.35 2.55
C GLN A 493 -18.55 -14.87 2.91
N VAL A 494 -17.56 -14.00 2.66
CA VAL A 494 -17.72 -12.55 2.89
C VAL A 494 -18.84 -12.01 1.99
N ASN A 495 -18.81 -12.34 0.69
CA ASN A 495 -19.82 -11.88 -0.27
C ASN A 495 -21.22 -12.36 0.11
N GLU A 496 -21.35 -13.65 0.40
CA GLU A 496 -22.62 -14.28 0.78
C GLU A 496 -23.24 -13.61 2.02
N VAL A 497 -22.43 -13.38 3.06
CA VAL A 497 -22.89 -12.84 4.34
C VAL A 497 -23.24 -11.36 4.22
N LEU A 498 -22.35 -10.56 3.62
CA LEU A 498 -22.47 -9.09 3.61
C LEU A 498 -23.32 -8.57 2.45
N GLY A 499 -23.65 -9.43 1.48
CA GLY A 499 -24.40 -9.03 0.29
C GLY A 499 -23.58 -8.24 -0.72
N ILE A 500 -22.24 -8.36 -0.66
CA ILE A 500 -21.34 -7.81 -1.67
C ILE A 500 -21.59 -8.58 -2.99
N PRO A 501 -21.68 -7.89 -4.14
CA PRO A 501 -21.86 -8.55 -5.44
C PRO A 501 -20.88 -9.69 -5.66
N THR A 502 -21.31 -10.77 -6.32
CA THR A 502 -20.51 -12.00 -6.47
C THR A 502 -19.25 -11.83 -7.31
N ASP A 503 -19.25 -10.84 -8.20
CA ASP A 503 -18.12 -10.54 -9.08
C ASP A 503 -17.00 -9.79 -8.33
N GLU A 504 -17.30 -9.23 -7.15
CA GLU A 504 -16.34 -8.51 -6.31
C GLU A 504 -15.53 -9.47 -5.45
N ALA A 505 -14.28 -9.72 -5.81
CA ALA A 505 -13.36 -10.44 -4.94
C ALA A 505 -12.87 -9.53 -3.81
N VAL A 506 -12.98 -9.98 -2.56
CA VAL A 506 -12.42 -9.26 -1.42
C VAL A 506 -10.89 -9.33 -1.44
N LEU A 507 -10.25 -8.16 -1.44
CA LEU A 507 -8.80 -8.01 -1.47
C LEU A 507 -8.23 -7.83 -0.07
N TYR A 508 -8.89 -7.01 0.74
CA TYR A 508 -8.39 -6.60 2.04
C TYR A 508 -9.49 -6.17 3.01
N ILE A 509 -9.20 -6.31 4.31
CA ILE A 509 -10.08 -5.91 5.40
C ILE A 509 -9.30 -4.97 6.33
N THR A 510 -9.92 -3.85 6.72
CA THR A 510 -9.42 -2.95 7.77
C THR A 510 -10.48 -2.78 8.85
N THR A 511 -10.19 -3.21 10.08
CA THR A 511 -11.08 -3.07 11.23
C THR A 511 -10.84 -1.74 11.94
N LEU A 512 -11.92 -1.12 12.42
CA LEU A 512 -11.91 0.13 13.20
C LEU A 512 -12.71 -0.08 14.49
N GLY A 513 -12.16 0.35 15.62
CA GLY A 513 -12.83 0.20 16.93
C GLY A 513 -12.18 1.06 18.00
N ARG A 514 -12.67 1.01 19.23
CA ARG A 514 -11.99 1.65 20.37
C ARG A 514 -10.95 0.69 20.95
N PRO A 515 -9.69 1.11 21.13
CA PRO A 515 -8.65 0.23 21.61
C PRO A 515 -8.97 -0.24 23.03
N LYS A 516 -8.72 -1.51 23.31
CA LYS A 516 -8.76 -2.03 24.68
C LYS A 516 -7.58 -1.42 25.43
N ILE A 517 -7.84 -0.67 26.48
CA ILE A 517 -6.80 -0.19 27.39
C ILE A 517 -6.24 -1.44 28.10
N VAL A 518 -4.94 -1.69 27.92
CA VAL A 518 -4.21 -2.80 28.54
C VAL A 518 -3.40 -2.28 29.71
#